data_AF-A0A316SLV2-F1
#
_entry.id   AF-A0A316SLV2-F1
#
_cell.length_a   1.000
_cell.length_b   1.000
_cell.length_c   1.000
_cell.angle_alpha   90.00
_cell.angle_beta   90.00
_cell.angle_gamma   90.00
#
_symmetry.space_group_name_H-M   'P 1'
#
loop_
_entity.id
_entity.type
_entity.pdbx_description
1 polymer ?
#
loop_
_entity_poly.entity_id
_entity_poly.type
_entity_poly.pdbx_seq_one_letter_code
_entity_poly.pdbx_strand_id
1 'polypeptide(L)' 'MQDIELKCRDCGETFTFTAGEQEFYQQKGFTNQPTRCPECRKARKAQRNNFNSDSH' A
#
# COMPACT_ATOMS: atom_id res chain seq x y z
N MET A 1 -1.45 -12.12 13.95
CA MET A 1 -2.74 -11.90 13.21
C MET A 1 -2.92 -12.98 12.13
N GLN A 2 -4.03 -13.02 11.38
CA GLN A 2 -4.20 -13.94 10.23
C GLN A 2 -4.13 -13.17 8.92
N ASP A 3 -3.81 -13.83 7.82
CA ASP A 3 -3.77 -13.21 6.49
C ASP A 3 -5.17 -12.89 6.00
N ILE A 4 -5.37 -11.67 5.50
CA ILE A 4 -6.67 -11.18 5.04
C ILE A 4 -6.55 -10.78 3.58
N GLU A 5 -7.44 -11.26 2.73
CA GLU A 5 -7.51 -10.80 1.34
C GLU A 5 -8.36 -9.52 1.24
N LEU A 6 -7.78 -8.47 0.67
CA LEU A 6 -8.41 -7.18 0.48
C LEU A 6 -8.48 -6.81 -0.99
N LYS A 7 -9.54 -6.10 -1.39
CA LYS A 7 -9.70 -5.62 -2.76
C LYS A 7 -9.11 -4.22 -2.92
N CYS A 8 -8.25 -4.04 -3.91
CA CYS A 8 -7.68 -2.74 -4.22
C CYS A 8 -8.76 -1.79 -4.77
N ARG A 9 -8.88 -0.60 -4.19
CA ARG A 9 -9.81 0.43 -4.68
C ARG A 9 -9.38 1.06 -6.02
N ASP A 10 -8.08 1.07 -6.33
CA ASP A 10 -7.57 1.70 -7.55
C ASP A 10 -7.64 0.73 -8.75
N CYS A 11 -7.13 -0.50 -8.63
CA CYS A 11 -7.11 -1.47 -9.75
C CYS A 11 -8.16 -2.58 -9.66
N GLY A 12 -8.84 -2.76 -8.52
CA GLY A 12 -9.81 -3.83 -8.33
C GLY A 12 -9.22 -5.21 -8.03
N GLU A 13 -7.90 -5.37 -8.06
CA GLU A 13 -7.21 -6.63 -7.77
C GLU A 13 -7.30 -7.02 -6.29
N THR A 14 -7.38 -8.31 -6.02
CA THR A 14 -7.27 -8.84 -4.66
C THR A 14 -5.81 -8.92 -4.26
N PHE A 15 -5.47 -8.47 -3.06
CA PHE A 15 -4.13 -8.57 -2.50
C PHE A 15 -4.19 -9.06 -1.05
N THR A 16 -3.16 -9.79 -0.64
CA THR A 16 -3.05 -10.32 0.72
C THR A 16 -2.47 -9.27 1.65
N PHE A 17 -3.22 -8.95 2.71
CA PHE A 17 -2.76 -8.18 3.85
C PHE A 17 -2.34 -9.14 4.95
N THR A 18 -1.04 -9.42 4.97
CA THR A 18 -0.48 -10.48 5.82
C THR A 18 -0.51 -10.11 7.30
N ALA A 19 -0.45 -11.12 8.17
CA ALA A 19 -0.33 -10.92 9.61
C ALA A 19 0.82 -9.98 10.01
N GLY A 20 1.97 -10.11 9.34
CA GLY A 20 3.15 -9.26 9.59
C GLY A 20 2.94 -7.80 9.14
N GLU A 21 2.25 -7.57 8.02
CA GLU A 21 1.87 -6.20 7.62
C GLU A 21 0.87 -5.58 8.60
N GLN A 22 -0.09 -6.36 9.10
CA GLN A 22 -1.05 -5.88 10.11
C GLN A 22 -0.35 -5.47 11.40
N GLU A 23 0.60 -6.28 11.88
CA GLU A 23 1.41 -5.97 13.07
C GLU A 23 2.26 -4.72 12.85
N PHE A 24 2.86 -4.56 11.66
CA PHE A 24 3.59 -3.34 11.31
C PHE A 24 2.68 -2.11 11.31
N TYR A 25 1.47 -2.21 10.77
CA TYR A 25 0.49 -1.13 10.77
C TYR A 25 0.10 -0.74 12.19
N GLN A 26 -0.19 -1.72 13.05
CA GLN A 26 -0.54 -1.48 14.45
C GLN A 26 0.62 -0.86 15.24
N GLN A 27 1.85 -1.33 15.04
CA GLN A 27 3.05 -0.76 15.68
C GLN A 27 3.28 0.71 15.28
N LYS A 28 2.90 1.09 14.06
CA LYS A 28 2.95 2.48 13.59
C LYS A 28 1.76 3.33 14.06
N GLY A 29 0.80 2.75 14.78
CA GLY A 29 -0.43 3.43 15.21
C GLY A 29 -1.48 3.58 14.11
N PHE A 30 -1.36 2.83 13.00
CA PHE A 30 -2.40 2.80 11.97
C PHE A 30 -3.50 1.81 12.37
N THR A 31 -4.68 2.33 12.64
CA THR A 31 -5.89 1.52 12.93
C THR A 31 -6.63 1.09 11.66
N ASN A 32 -6.29 1.68 10.51
CA ASN A 32 -6.99 1.46 9.25
C ASN A 32 -6.28 0.44 8.37
N GLN A 33 -7.06 -0.45 7.76
CA GLN A 33 -6.59 -1.42 6.78
C GLN A 33 -6.22 -0.72 5.46
N PRO A 34 -5.22 -1.24 4.73
CA PRO A 34 -4.86 -0.68 3.44
C PRO A 34 -5.98 -0.89 2.42
N THR A 35 -6.33 0.17 1.71
CA THR A 35 -7.34 0.14 0.63
C THR A 35 -6.72 -0.02 -0.75
N ARG A 36 -5.39 -0.04 -0.83
CA ARG A 36 -4.61 -0.12 -2.07
C ARG A 36 -3.58 -1.23 -1.97
N CYS A 37 -3.42 -2.00 -3.05
CA CYS A 37 -2.42 -3.05 -3.12
C CYS A 37 -0.99 -2.46 -3.10
N PRO A 38 0.03 -3.28 -2.77
CA PRO A 38 1.44 -2.87 -2.82
C PRO A 38 1.85 -2.25 -4.16
N GLU A 39 1.36 -2.81 -5.27
CA GLU A 39 1.68 -2.33 -6.63
C GLU A 39 1.16 -0.91 -6.87
N CYS A 40 -0.12 -0.61 -6.60
CA CYS A 40 -0.66 0.74 -6.74
C CYS A 40 0.01 1.75 -5.78
N ARG A 41 0.37 1.31 -4.57
CA ARG A 41 1.13 2.16 -3.63
C ARG A 41 2.53 2.46 -4.16
N LYS A 42 3.22 1.45 -4.70
CA LYS A 42 4.55 1.59 -5.31
C LYS A 42 4.51 2.47 -6.55
N ALA A 43 3.53 2.28 -7.43
CA ALA A 43 3.32 3.10 -8.63
C ALA A 43 3.12 4.58 -8.29
N ARG A 44 2.27 4.89 -7.29
CA ARG A 44 2.10 6.28 -6.80
C ARG A 44 3.38 6.86 -6.21
N LYS A 45 4.16 6.05 -5.47
CA LYS A 45 5.45 6.48 -4.93
C LYS A 45 6.45 6.78 -6.05
N ALA A 46 6.51 5.92 -7.07
CA ALA A 46 7.39 6.09 -8.23
C ALA A 46 7.03 7.35 -9.03
N GLN A 47 5.74 7.61 -9.27
CA GLN A 47 5.29 8.83 -9.95
C GLN A 47 5.74 10.09 -9.22
N ARG A 48 5.70 10.13 -7.88
CA ARG A 48 6.19 11.28 -7.10
C ARG A 48 7.70 11.49 -7.19
N ASN A 49 8.48 10.42 -7.36
CA ASN A 49 9.93 10.52 -7.45
C ASN A 49 10.41 10.97 -8.84
N ASN A 50 9.58 10.82 -9.87
CA ASN A 50 9.91 11.16 -11.26
C ASN A 50 9.70 12.65 -11.61
N PHE A 51 9.10 13.44 -10.73
CA PHE A 51 8.93 14.88 -10.92
C PHE A 51 10.10 15.73 -10.40
N ASN A 52 11.04 15.13 -9.67
CA ASN A 52 12.13 15.87 -9.03
C ASN A 52 13.46 15.85 -9.83
N SER A 53 13.43 15.37 -11.07
CA SER A 53 14.63 15.24 -11.93
C SER A 53 14.56 16.03 -13.24
N ASP A 54 13.59 16.92 -13.40
CA ASP A 54 13.44 17.74 -14.61
C ASP A 54 13.10 19.20 -14.25
N SER A 55 14.00 19.84 -13.51
CA SER A 55 14.08 21.30 -13.47
C SER A 55 15.28 21.70 -14.30
N HIS A 56 14.98 22.34 -15.43
CA HIS A 56 15.90 23.05 -16.33
C HIS A 56 16.88 23.96 -15.57
#